data_AF-A0A016BSH5-F1
#
_entry.id   AF-A0A016BSH5-F1
#
_cell.length_a   1.000
_cell.length_b   1.000
_cell.length_c   1.000
_cell.angle_alpha   90.00
_cell.angle_beta   90.00
_cell.angle_gamma   90.00
#
_symmetry.space_group_name_H-M   'P 1'
#
loop_
_entity.id
_entity.type
_entity.pdbx_description
1 polymer ?
#
loop_
_entity_poly.entity_id
_entity_poly.type
_entity_poly.pdbx_seq_one_letter_code
_entity_poly.pdbx_strand_id
1 'polypeptide(L)'
;MKKEDLRIVYMGTPDFAVEALQCLVEGGYNVVGVITMPDKPAGRGHKIQYSPVKQYALDHQLPLLQPEKLKDEEFIQALREWKADLQIVVAFRMLPEVVWNMPRLGTFNLHASLLPQYRGAAPINWAVINGDTETGITTFFLKHEIDTGEVIQQVRIPIADTDNVEIVHDKLMHLGGRLVIETVDAILEGKVKSIPQEEMAVAGELRPAPKIFKETCRIDWNQPVKRVYDFIRGLSPYPAAWSELVNPEGEAVVVKIFESEKLPKVHTLAPGSIVTDGKNFLRVAVPDGFVNVLSLQLPGKKRLKTDELLRGFYLTEAFKMKAV
;
A
#
# COMPACT_ATOMS: atom_id res chain seq x y z
N MET A 1 -21.88 23.69 -14.36
CA MET A 1 -22.06 22.25 -14.61
C MET A 1 -22.47 21.63 -13.29
N LYS A 2 -23.52 20.80 -13.24
CA LYS A 2 -23.86 20.07 -12.02
C LYS A 2 -23.11 18.75 -11.97
N LYS A 3 -23.07 18.09 -10.80
CA LYS A 3 -22.31 16.84 -10.63
C LYS A 3 -22.86 15.68 -11.47
N GLU A 4 -24.17 15.68 -11.74
CA GLU A 4 -24.84 14.73 -12.61
C GLU A 4 -24.51 14.92 -14.10
N ASP A 5 -24.05 16.12 -14.49
CA ASP A 5 -23.67 16.43 -15.87
C ASP A 5 -22.18 16.17 -16.13
N LEU A 6 -21.37 16.04 -15.08
CA LEU A 6 -19.93 15.85 -15.16
C LEU A 6 -19.59 14.40 -15.50
N ARG A 7 -19.08 14.16 -16.70
CA ARG A 7 -18.76 12.80 -17.18
C ARG A 7 -17.42 12.35 -16.61
N ILE A 8 -17.44 11.47 -15.62
CA ILE A 8 -16.25 10.96 -14.94
C ILE A 8 -15.86 9.59 -15.49
N VAL A 9 -14.59 9.43 -15.85
CA VAL A 9 -13.99 8.11 -16.04
C VAL A 9 -13.10 7.79 -14.84
N TYR A 10 -13.33 6.64 -14.23
CA TYR A 10 -12.60 6.19 -13.04
C TYR A 10 -11.62 5.07 -13.40
N MET A 11 -10.37 5.17 -12.95
CA MET A 11 -9.33 4.17 -13.20
C MET A 11 -8.74 3.66 -11.89
N GLY A 12 -8.93 2.39 -11.58
CA GLY A 12 -8.44 1.78 -10.34
C GLY A 12 -8.44 0.26 -10.40
N THR A 13 -7.85 -0.39 -9.40
CA THR A 13 -7.75 -1.87 -9.40
C THR A 13 -7.93 -2.50 -8.02
N PRO A 14 -7.09 -2.20 -6.99
CA PRO A 14 -7.18 -2.89 -5.70
C PRO A 14 -8.34 -2.38 -4.84
N ASP A 15 -8.56 -3.02 -3.69
CA ASP A 15 -9.59 -2.63 -2.71
C ASP A 15 -9.49 -1.15 -2.30
N PHE A 16 -8.26 -0.62 -2.16
CA PHE A 16 -8.01 0.80 -1.89
C PHE A 16 -8.74 1.75 -2.85
N ALA A 17 -8.91 1.34 -4.11
CA ALA A 17 -9.57 2.13 -5.13
C ALA A 17 -11.09 1.92 -5.18
N VAL A 18 -11.67 0.99 -4.42
CA VAL A 18 -13.11 0.76 -4.42
C VAL A 18 -13.82 1.88 -3.68
N GLU A 19 -13.31 2.29 -2.51
CA GLU A 19 -13.95 3.30 -1.65
C GLU A 19 -14.22 4.62 -2.38
N ALA A 20 -13.24 5.12 -3.15
CA ALA A 20 -13.41 6.36 -3.90
C ALA A 20 -14.41 6.22 -5.07
N LEU A 21 -14.44 5.06 -5.75
CA LEU A 21 -15.47 4.77 -6.75
C LEU A 21 -16.86 4.70 -6.10
N GLN A 22 -16.96 4.08 -4.94
CA GLN A 22 -18.20 3.96 -4.19
C GLN A 22 -18.76 5.32 -3.79
N CYS A 23 -17.92 6.18 -3.19
CA CYS A 23 -18.32 7.54 -2.84
C CYS A 23 -18.84 8.34 -4.04
N LEU A 24 -18.24 8.17 -5.23
CA LEU A 24 -18.70 8.85 -6.45
C LEU A 24 -20.07 8.34 -6.89
N VAL A 25 -20.26 7.02 -6.93
CA VAL A 25 -21.51 6.40 -7.39
C VAL A 25 -22.65 6.70 -6.42
N GLU A 26 -22.45 6.47 -5.12
CA GLU A 26 -23.46 6.73 -4.09
C GLU A 26 -23.71 8.23 -3.91
N GLY A 27 -22.70 9.07 -4.15
CA GLY A 27 -22.81 10.52 -4.17
C GLY A 27 -23.59 11.08 -5.36
N GLY A 28 -24.00 10.25 -6.32
CA GLY A 28 -24.77 10.65 -7.50
C GLY A 28 -23.94 11.36 -8.57
N TYR A 29 -22.62 11.16 -8.59
CA TYR A 29 -21.76 11.64 -9.68
C TYR A 29 -21.92 10.74 -10.91
N ASN A 30 -21.79 11.34 -12.10
CA ASN A 30 -21.97 10.62 -13.35
C ASN A 30 -20.69 9.90 -13.80
N VAL A 31 -20.49 8.70 -13.24
CA VAL A 31 -19.41 7.78 -13.66
C VAL A 31 -19.81 7.11 -14.98
N VAL A 32 -19.28 7.61 -16.09
CA VAL A 32 -19.61 7.13 -17.44
C VAL A 32 -18.79 5.91 -17.86
N GLY A 33 -17.75 5.56 -17.09
CA GLY A 33 -16.97 4.37 -17.34
C GLY A 33 -15.89 4.12 -16.30
N VAL A 34 -15.58 2.84 -16.10
CA VAL A 34 -14.56 2.33 -15.18
C VAL A 34 -13.49 1.60 -15.98
N ILE A 35 -12.23 1.80 -15.61
CA ILE A 35 -11.09 1.10 -16.20
C ILE A 35 -10.32 0.41 -15.09
N THR A 36 -10.07 -0.89 -15.27
CA THR A 36 -9.26 -1.69 -14.35
C THR A 36 -8.29 -2.57 -15.12
N MET A 37 -7.29 -3.13 -14.43
CA MET A 37 -6.40 -4.09 -15.05
C MET A 37 -7.16 -5.34 -15.56
N PRO A 38 -6.68 -5.99 -16.64
CA PRO A 38 -7.20 -7.28 -17.08
C PRO A 38 -7.18 -8.32 -15.97
N ASP A 39 -8.16 -9.21 -15.98
CA ASP A 39 -8.22 -10.32 -15.03
C ASP A 39 -6.97 -11.19 -15.16
N LYS A 40 -6.47 -11.65 -14.02
CA LYS A 40 -5.33 -12.57 -13.98
C LYS A 40 -5.71 -13.80 -13.15
N PRO A 41 -5.26 -15.00 -13.55
CA PRO A 41 -5.36 -16.16 -12.69
C PRO A 41 -4.66 -15.88 -11.35
N ALA A 42 -5.36 -16.10 -10.24
CA ALA A 42 -4.85 -15.82 -8.90
C ALA A 42 -5.18 -16.95 -7.92
N GLY A 43 -4.40 -17.04 -6.84
CA GLY A 43 -4.60 -18.03 -5.78
C GLY A 43 -4.27 -19.47 -6.15
N ARG A 44 -4.53 -20.39 -5.20
CA ARG A 44 -4.36 -21.84 -5.42
C ARG A 44 -5.50 -22.34 -6.33
N GLY A 45 -5.14 -22.93 -7.47
CA GLY A 45 -6.10 -23.47 -8.45
C GLY A 45 -6.37 -22.59 -9.67
N HIS A 46 -5.66 -21.45 -9.81
CA HIS A 46 -5.67 -20.60 -11.02
C HIS A 46 -7.07 -20.19 -11.51
N LYS A 47 -8.03 -20.04 -10.61
CA LYS A 47 -9.33 -19.49 -10.97
C LYS A 47 -9.18 -18.02 -11.33
N ILE A 48 -9.97 -17.58 -12.33
CA ILE A 48 -10.07 -16.16 -12.67
C ILE A 48 -10.67 -15.45 -11.45
N GLN A 49 -9.94 -14.48 -10.91
CA GLN A 49 -10.43 -13.58 -9.89
C GLN A 49 -10.54 -12.19 -10.49
N TYR A 50 -11.71 -11.58 -10.35
CA TYR A 50 -11.93 -10.19 -10.74
C TYR A 50 -11.24 -9.26 -9.75
N SER A 51 -10.79 -8.10 -10.24
CA SER A 51 -10.31 -7.05 -9.35
C SER A 51 -11.46 -6.54 -8.49
N PRO A 52 -11.18 -6.03 -7.28
CA PRO A 52 -12.19 -5.39 -6.45
C PRO A 52 -12.98 -4.28 -7.17
N VAL A 53 -12.28 -3.42 -7.93
CA VAL A 53 -12.92 -2.37 -8.74
C VAL A 53 -13.82 -2.95 -9.84
N LYS A 54 -13.40 -4.05 -10.49
CA LYS A 54 -14.25 -4.75 -11.47
C LYS A 54 -15.51 -5.28 -10.82
N GLN A 55 -15.39 -5.93 -9.67
CA GLN A 55 -16.54 -6.50 -8.97
C GLN A 55 -17.56 -5.40 -8.63
N TYR A 56 -17.09 -4.30 -8.04
CA TYR A 56 -17.94 -3.15 -7.73
C TYR A 56 -18.63 -2.58 -8.98
N ALA A 57 -17.89 -2.43 -10.09
CA ALA A 57 -18.44 -1.92 -11.35
C ALA A 57 -19.52 -2.84 -11.93
N LEU A 58 -19.35 -4.16 -11.86
CA LEU A 58 -20.35 -5.13 -12.31
C LEU A 58 -21.61 -5.07 -11.43
N ASP A 59 -21.45 -5.02 -10.11
CA ASP A 59 -22.56 -4.99 -9.15
C ASP A 59 -23.43 -3.73 -9.33
N HIS A 60 -22.83 -2.63 -9.78
CA HIS A 60 -23.50 -1.35 -10.06
C HIS A 60 -23.77 -1.09 -11.55
N GLN A 61 -23.54 -2.09 -12.42
CA GLN A 61 -23.80 -2.01 -13.87
C GLN A 61 -23.08 -0.84 -14.57
N LEU A 62 -21.88 -0.50 -14.10
CA LEU A 62 -21.06 0.55 -14.69
C LEU A 62 -20.37 0.04 -15.98
N PRO A 63 -20.28 0.86 -17.04
CA PRO A 63 -19.48 0.52 -18.21
C PRO A 63 -18.02 0.25 -17.82
N LEU A 64 -17.43 -0.82 -18.36
CA LEU A 64 -16.11 -1.30 -17.94
C LEU A 64 -15.19 -1.57 -19.13
N LEU A 65 -13.93 -1.11 -19.05
CA LEU A 65 -12.86 -1.49 -19.96
C LEU A 65 -11.69 -2.14 -19.18
N GLN A 66 -11.09 -3.15 -19.79
CA GLN A 66 -9.91 -3.85 -19.25
C GLN A 66 -8.80 -3.97 -20.30
N PRO A 67 -8.25 -2.83 -20.79
CA PRO A 67 -7.26 -2.87 -21.85
C PRO A 67 -5.98 -3.57 -21.40
N GLU A 68 -5.43 -4.45 -22.24
CA GLU A 68 -4.08 -4.97 -22.01
C GLU A 68 -3.03 -3.87 -22.17
N LYS A 69 -3.19 -3.04 -23.20
CA LYS A 69 -2.31 -1.92 -23.56
C LYS A 69 -3.10 -0.60 -23.61
N LEU A 70 -2.61 0.42 -22.93
CA LEU A 70 -3.26 1.74 -22.87
C LEU A 70 -3.03 2.62 -24.12
N LYS A 71 -2.21 2.15 -25.07
CA LYS A 71 -1.94 2.82 -26.34
C LYS A 71 -2.63 2.13 -27.52
N ASP A 72 -3.48 1.15 -27.25
CA ASP A 72 -4.23 0.45 -28.28
C ASP A 72 -5.34 1.35 -28.84
N GLU A 73 -5.47 1.44 -30.17
CA GLU A 73 -6.38 2.39 -30.83
C GLU A 73 -7.86 2.05 -30.56
N GLU A 74 -8.21 0.77 -30.48
CA GLU A 74 -9.57 0.34 -30.15
C GLU A 74 -9.95 0.80 -28.74
N PHE A 75 -9.04 0.60 -27.77
CA PHE A 75 -9.21 1.12 -26.43
C PHE A 75 -9.33 2.65 -26.38
N ILE A 76 -8.44 3.37 -27.07
CA ILE A 76 -8.46 4.83 -27.11
C ILE A 76 -9.78 5.34 -27.70
N GLN A 77 -10.28 4.71 -28.75
CA GLN A 77 -11.54 5.08 -29.37
C GLN A 77 -12.74 4.84 -28.44
N ALA A 78 -12.80 3.67 -27.79
CA ALA A 78 -13.82 3.37 -26.79
C ALA A 78 -13.81 4.36 -25.61
N LEU A 79 -12.62 4.74 -25.14
CA LEU A 79 -12.47 5.76 -24.10
C LEU A 79 -12.95 7.15 -24.56
N ARG A 80 -12.66 7.55 -25.80
CA ARG A 80 -13.14 8.83 -26.37
C ARG A 80 -14.65 8.90 -26.47
N GLU A 81 -15.32 7.78 -26.75
CA GLU A 81 -16.79 7.71 -26.86
C GLU A 81 -17.49 8.01 -25.54
N TRP A 82 -16.82 7.76 -24.40
CA TRP A 82 -17.31 8.19 -23.10
C TRP A 82 -17.27 9.70 -22.89
N LYS A 83 -16.60 10.48 -23.74
CA LYS A 83 -16.60 11.96 -23.71
C LYS A 83 -16.36 12.50 -22.29
N ALA A 84 -15.35 11.97 -21.60
CA ALA A 84 -15.08 12.31 -20.22
C ALA A 84 -14.72 13.80 -20.08
N ASP A 85 -15.31 14.45 -19.10
CA ASP A 85 -14.91 15.80 -18.67
C ASP A 85 -13.70 15.73 -17.73
N LEU A 86 -13.63 14.67 -16.92
CA LEU A 86 -12.66 14.45 -15.84
C LEU A 86 -12.27 12.96 -15.78
N GLN A 87 -10.99 12.69 -15.53
CA GLN A 87 -10.51 11.34 -15.20
C GLN A 87 -9.93 11.30 -13.79
N ILE A 88 -10.23 10.22 -13.07
CA ILE A 88 -9.78 10.00 -11.70
C ILE A 88 -8.99 8.70 -11.66
N VAL A 89 -7.77 8.76 -11.11
CA VAL A 89 -6.86 7.61 -11.03
C VAL A 89 -6.58 7.29 -9.58
N VAL A 90 -6.82 6.05 -9.16
CA VAL A 90 -6.55 5.59 -7.79
C VAL A 90 -5.89 4.22 -7.85
N ALA A 91 -4.66 4.11 -7.36
CA ALA A 91 -3.90 2.85 -7.32
C ALA A 91 -3.94 2.06 -8.65
N PHE A 92 -3.66 2.75 -9.76
CA PHE A 92 -3.62 2.20 -11.11
C PHE A 92 -2.20 2.25 -11.69
N ARG A 93 -2.02 1.68 -12.89
CA ARG A 93 -0.73 1.73 -13.60
C ARG A 93 -0.53 3.08 -14.30
N MET A 94 0.73 3.37 -14.63
CA MET A 94 1.13 4.56 -15.38
C MET A 94 0.32 4.74 -16.66
N LEU A 95 -0.18 5.95 -16.88
CA LEU A 95 -0.97 6.32 -18.06
C LEU A 95 -0.08 6.95 -19.13
N PRO A 96 -0.23 6.61 -20.41
CA PRO A 96 0.37 7.37 -21.49
C PRO A 96 -0.37 8.70 -21.67
N GLU A 97 0.30 9.71 -22.23
CA GLU A 97 -0.25 11.06 -22.45
C GLU A 97 -1.55 11.09 -23.25
N VAL A 98 -1.65 10.24 -24.28
CA VAL A 98 -2.88 10.08 -25.08
C VAL A 98 -4.12 9.71 -24.25
N VAL A 99 -3.92 9.12 -23.06
CA VAL A 99 -4.99 8.79 -22.12
C VAL A 99 -5.17 9.90 -21.10
N TRP A 100 -4.12 10.30 -20.36
CA TRP A 100 -4.30 11.22 -19.24
C TRP A 100 -4.56 12.67 -19.65
N ASN A 101 -4.19 13.08 -20.88
CA ASN A 101 -4.45 14.44 -21.37
C ASN A 101 -5.78 14.55 -22.15
N MET A 102 -6.59 13.49 -22.18
CA MET A 102 -7.86 13.45 -22.92
C MET A 102 -8.99 14.34 -22.34
N PRO A 103 -9.29 14.33 -21.04
CA PRO A 103 -10.40 15.09 -20.46
C PRO A 103 -10.09 16.59 -20.36
N ARG A 104 -11.08 17.44 -20.68
CA ARG A 104 -10.91 18.91 -20.66
C ARG A 104 -10.66 19.52 -19.28
N LEU A 105 -11.09 18.86 -18.20
CA LEU A 105 -10.83 19.27 -16.81
C LEU A 105 -9.60 18.55 -16.22
N GLY A 106 -8.86 17.83 -17.07
CA GLY A 106 -7.65 17.12 -16.70
C GLY A 106 -7.91 15.76 -16.06
N THR A 107 -6.80 15.14 -15.66
CA THR A 107 -6.78 13.88 -14.93
C THR A 107 -6.09 14.14 -13.61
N PHE A 108 -6.71 13.76 -12.49
CA PHE A 108 -6.05 13.76 -11.19
C PHE A 108 -5.91 12.36 -10.63
N ASN A 109 -4.93 12.19 -9.75
CA ASN A 109 -4.68 10.95 -9.03
C ASN A 109 -4.82 11.17 -7.52
N LEU A 110 -5.34 10.16 -6.82
CA LEU A 110 -5.29 10.05 -5.36
C LEU A 110 -4.08 9.20 -4.95
N HIS A 111 -3.06 9.84 -4.37
CA HIS A 111 -1.86 9.21 -3.88
C HIS A 111 -1.85 9.06 -2.37
N ALA A 112 -1.42 7.91 -1.86
CA ALA A 112 -1.47 7.57 -0.43
C ALA A 112 -0.22 8.02 0.34
N SER A 113 0.24 9.24 0.08
CA SER A 113 1.24 9.95 0.88
C SER A 113 1.01 11.46 0.86
N LEU A 114 1.83 12.19 1.61
CA LEU A 114 1.94 13.64 1.56
C LEU A 114 3.02 14.03 0.53
N LEU A 115 2.65 14.09 -0.75
CA LEU A 115 3.57 14.52 -1.81
C LEU A 115 4.23 15.88 -1.48
N PRO A 116 5.52 16.09 -1.84
CA PRO A 116 6.39 15.23 -2.64
C PRO A 116 7.01 14.02 -1.92
N GLN A 117 6.71 13.80 -0.64
CA GLN A 117 7.24 12.67 0.12
C GLN A 117 6.62 11.34 -0.36
N TYR A 118 7.43 10.28 -0.50
CA TYR A 118 6.98 8.94 -0.90
C TYR A 118 6.30 8.84 -2.28
N ARG A 119 6.83 9.53 -3.30
CA ARG A 119 6.50 9.20 -4.70
C ARG A 119 6.81 7.72 -5.00
N GLY A 120 5.95 7.06 -5.78
CA GLY A 120 6.16 5.68 -6.21
C GLY A 120 5.10 4.69 -5.76
N ALA A 121 5.45 3.40 -5.76
CA ALA A 121 4.50 2.30 -5.78
C ALA A 121 3.98 1.82 -4.41
N ALA A 122 4.69 2.07 -3.30
CA ALA A 122 4.31 1.54 -1.98
C ALA A 122 4.40 2.57 -0.84
N PRO A 123 3.78 3.77 -0.99
CA PRO A 123 3.96 4.87 -0.03
C PRO A 123 3.57 4.51 1.40
N ILE A 124 2.44 3.81 1.58
CA ILE A 124 1.91 3.45 2.90
C ILE A 124 2.90 2.56 3.66
N ASN A 125 3.41 1.52 3.01
CA ASN A 125 4.41 0.63 3.59
C ASN A 125 5.66 1.39 3.99
N TRP A 126 6.21 2.22 3.10
CA TRP A 126 7.46 2.93 3.37
C TRP A 126 7.33 3.98 4.47
N ALA A 127 6.19 4.66 4.61
CA ALA A 127 5.94 5.55 5.74
C ALA A 127 6.02 4.77 7.07
N VAL A 128 5.37 3.61 7.13
CA VAL A 128 5.38 2.75 8.33
C VAL A 128 6.76 2.14 8.60
N ILE A 129 7.44 1.60 7.58
CA ILE A 129 8.79 1.00 7.67
C ILE A 129 9.81 2.02 8.17
N ASN A 130 9.69 3.27 7.73
CA ASN A 130 10.62 4.33 8.15
C ASN A 130 10.32 4.86 9.56
N GLY A 131 9.23 4.41 10.18
CA GLY A 131 8.86 4.80 11.53
C GLY A 131 8.25 6.19 11.62
N ASP A 132 7.65 6.68 10.54
CA ASP A 132 6.97 7.98 10.51
C ASP A 132 5.78 8.00 11.47
N THR A 133 5.54 9.15 12.09
CA THR A 133 4.45 9.39 13.04
C THR A 133 3.24 10.06 12.39
N GLU A 134 3.37 10.47 11.13
CA GLU A 134 2.30 11.01 10.31
C GLU A 134 2.44 10.52 8.87
N THR A 135 1.31 10.44 8.18
CA THR A 135 1.22 10.28 6.72
C THR A 135 -0.03 11.00 6.24
N GLY A 136 -0.48 10.72 5.02
CA GLY A 136 -1.69 11.30 4.52
C GLY A 136 -1.99 10.85 3.10
N ILE A 137 -2.94 11.56 2.50
CA ILE A 137 -3.33 11.41 1.11
C ILE A 137 -3.16 12.74 0.39
N THR A 138 -2.91 12.66 -0.91
CA THR A 138 -2.78 13.81 -1.80
C THR A 138 -3.60 13.60 -3.06
N THR A 139 -4.44 14.55 -3.44
CA THR A 139 -4.92 14.66 -4.82
C THR A 139 -4.03 15.60 -5.61
N PHE A 140 -3.67 15.22 -6.83
CA PHE A 140 -2.80 16.02 -7.70
C PHE A 140 -3.11 15.76 -9.17
N PHE A 141 -2.93 16.77 -10.03
CA PHE A 141 -3.06 16.59 -11.49
C PHE A 141 -1.87 15.81 -12.04
N LEU A 142 -2.08 14.99 -13.08
CA LEU A 142 -0.99 14.25 -13.71
C LEU A 142 -0.08 15.17 -14.54
N LYS A 143 1.22 14.87 -14.54
CA LYS A 143 2.23 15.33 -15.49
C LYS A 143 2.90 14.11 -16.14
N HIS A 144 3.87 14.34 -17.03
CA HIS A 144 4.58 13.25 -17.71
C HIS A 144 5.34 12.36 -16.72
N GLU A 145 6.01 12.96 -15.74
CA GLU A 145 6.75 12.23 -14.72
C GLU A 145 5.83 11.69 -13.60
N ILE A 146 6.21 10.56 -13.03
CA ILE A 146 5.41 9.84 -12.02
C ILE A 146 5.31 10.67 -10.74
N ASP A 147 4.08 10.92 -10.29
CA ASP A 147 3.75 11.57 -9.02
C ASP A 147 4.39 12.96 -8.82
N THR A 148 4.70 13.68 -9.92
CA THR A 148 5.33 15.02 -9.89
C THR A 148 4.38 16.17 -10.21
N GLY A 149 3.14 15.86 -10.59
CA GLY A 149 2.20 16.88 -11.00
C GLY A 149 1.68 17.73 -9.84
N GLU A 150 0.90 18.75 -10.18
CA GLU A 150 0.57 19.81 -9.23
C GLU A 150 -0.43 19.34 -8.19
N VAL A 151 -0.10 19.56 -6.91
CA VAL A 151 -0.90 19.14 -5.77
C VAL A 151 -2.14 20.01 -5.67
N ILE A 152 -3.31 19.38 -5.61
CA ILE A 152 -4.61 20.03 -5.45
C ILE A 152 -4.93 20.19 -3.96
N GLN A 153 -4.91 19.08 -3.22
CA GLN A 153 -5.29 19.04 -1.82
C GLN A 153 -4.57 17.91 -1.08
N GLN A 154 -4.28 18.11 0.20
CA GLN A 154 -3.66 17.10 1.07
C GLN A 154 -4.39 17.00 2.40
N VAL A 155 -4.48 15.79 2.93
CA VAL A 155 -4.99 15.56 4.28
C VAL A 155 -4.05 14.65 5.05
N ARG A 156 -3.68 15.08 6.26
CA ARG A 156 -2.74 14.39 7.15
C ARG A 156 -3.47 13.52 8.16
N ILE A 157 -2.87 12.38 8.52
CA ILE A 157 -3.30 11.53 9.63
C ILE A 157 -2.11 11.06 10.46
N PRO A 158 -2.29 10.82 11.77
CA PRO A 158 -1.24 10.22 12.59
C PRO A 158 -1.07 8.73 12.24
N ILE A 159 0.17 8.25 12.34
CA ILE A 159 0.49 6.83 12.42
C ILE A 159 0.77 6.54 13.88
N ALA A 160 -0.07 5.72 14.53
CA ALA A 160 0.18 5.32 15.90
C ALA A 160 1.43 4.43 15.98
N ASP A 161 2.09 4.44 17.13
CA ASP A 161 3.30 3.63 17.36
C ASP A 161 3.05 2.12 17.21
N THR A 162 1.79 1.67 17.29
CA THR A 162 1.35 0.28 17.12
C THR A 162 0.61 0.00 15.82
N ASP A 163 0.36 1.01 14.98
CA ASP A 163 -0.35 0.80 13.71
C ASP A 163 0.51 -0.06 12.78
N ASN A 164 -0.02 -1.15 12.24
CA ASN A 164 0.58 -1.85 11.11
C ASN A 164 0.13 -1.19 9.79
N VAL A 165 0.69 -1.65 8.66
CA VAL A 165 0.37 -1.05 7.36
C VAL A 165 -1.10 -1.23 6.96
N GLU A 166 -1.77 -2.31 7.37
CA GLU A 166 -3.20 -2.53 7.11
C GLU A 166 -4.08 -1.48 7.79
N ILE A 167 -3.83 -1.19 9.07
CA ILE A 167 -4.56 -0.15 9.79
C ILE A 167 -4.36 1.21 9.12
N VAL A 168 -3.13 1.54 8.72
CA VAL A 168 -2.86 2.81 8.01
C VAL A 168 -3.52 2.83 6.64
N HIS A 169 -3.48 1.71 5.92
CA HIS A 169 -4.13 1.53 4.62
C HIS A 169 -5.63 1.84 4.71
N ASP A 170 -6.34 1.23 5.66
CA ASP A 170 -7.79 1.39 5.78
C ASP A 170 -8.17 2.82 6.17
N LYS A 171 -7.41 3.45 7.08
CA LYS A 171 -7.58 4.87 7.41
C LYS A 171 -7.43 5.76 6.17
N LEU A 172 -6.40 5.53 5.36
CA LEU A 172 -6.14 6.29 4.14
C LEU A 172 -7.16 6.01 3.04
N MET A 173 -7.69 4.80 2.95
CA MET A 173 -8.72 4.42 1.98
C MET A 173 -10.01 5.21 2.20
N HIS A 174 -10.56 5.18 3.42
CA HIS A 174 -11.77 5.94 3.78
C HIS A 174 -11.57 7.45 3.70
N LEU A 175 -10.40 7.94 4.10
CA LEU A 175 -10.05 9.35 3.93
C LEU A 175 -9.95 9.72 2.44
N GLY A 176 -9.41 8.82 1.64
CA GLY A 176 -9.23 8.94 0.19
C GLY A 176 -10.54 9.10 -0.55
N GLY A 177 -11.53 8.27 -0.21
CA GLY A 177 -12.88 8.39 -0.77
C GLY A 177 -13.48 9.78 -0.56
N ARG A 178 -13.39 10.31 0.67
CA ARG A 178 -13.86 11.67 0.98
C ARG A 178 -13.11 12.75 0.22
N LEU A 179 -11.77 12.69 0.17
CA LEU A 179 -10.96 13.69 -0.51
C LEU A 179 -11.20 13.73 -2.02
N VAL A 180 -11.48 12.57 -2.64
CA VAL A 180 -11.84 12.50 -4.06
C VAL A 180 -13.11 13.31 -4.34
N ILE A 181 -14.13 13.19 -3.48
CA ILE A 181 -15.37 13.97 -3.60
C ILE A 181 -15.10 15.47 -3.44
N GLU A 182 -14.38 15.86 -2.39
CA GLU A 182 -14.02 17.27 -2.14
C GLU A 182 -13.26 17.88 -3.33
N THR A 183 -12.35 17.09 -3.92
CA THR A 183 -11.56 17.49 -5.08
C THR A 183 -12.43 17.65 -6.33
N VAL A 184 -13.36 16.72 -6.59
CA VAL A 184 -14.29 16.83 -7.72
C VAL A 184 -15.18 18.07 -7.59
N ASP A 185 -15.70 18.33 -6.39
CA ASP A 185 -16.53 19.51 -6.12
C ASP A 185 -15.73 20.81 -6.31
N ALA A 186 -14.48 20.86 -5.81
CA ALA A 186 -13.61 22.01 -6.03
C ALA A 186 -13.32 22.27 -7.52
N ILE A 187 -13.16 21.21 -8.32
CA ILE A 187 -13.00 21.31 -9.79
C ILE A 187 -14.27 21.87 -10.43
N LEU A 188 -15.45 21.34 -10.06
CA LEU A 188 -16.74 21.79 -10.57
C LEU A 188 -17.01 23.27 -10.30
N GLU A 189 -16.61 23.73 -9.11
CA GLU A 189 -16.78 25.12 -8.67
C GLU A 189 -15.70 26.06 -9.25
N GLY A 190 -14.69 25.54 -9.94
CA GLY A 190 -13.56 26.32 -10.45
C GLY A 190 -12.69 26.92 -9.33
N LYS A 191 -12.65 26.26 -8.16
CA LYS A 191 -11.93 26.74 -6.96
C LYS A 191 -10.56 26.09 -6.77
N VAL A 192 -10.17 25.13 -7.61
CA VAL A 192 -8.87 24.47 -7.51
C VAL A 192 -7.74 25.49 -7.68
N LYS A 193 -6.82 25.48 -6.72
CA LYS A 193 -5.54 26.18 -6.77
C LYS A 193 -4.46 25.15 -6.56
N SER A 194 -3.96 24.60 -7.66
CA SER A 194 -2.89 23.61 -7.61
C SER A 194 -1.55 24.28 -7.28
N ILE A 195 -0.68 23.53 -6.61
CA ILE A 195 0.66 23.99 -6.20
C ILE A 195 1.70 23.07 -6.86
N PRO A 196 2.66 23.61 -7.62
CA PRO A 196 3.79 22.83 -8.12
C PRO A 196 4.60 22.25 -6.94
N GLN A 197 4.97 20.97 -7.01
CA GLN A 197 5.63 20.30 -5.89
C GLN A 197 7.00 20.89 -5.55
N GLU A 198 7.68 21.49 -6.52
CA GLU A 198 8.93 22.24 -6.38
C GLU A 198 8.80 23.52 -5.54
N GLU A 199 7.58 24.06 -5.41
CA GLU A 199 7.28 25.24 -4.59
C GLU A 199 6.81 24.86 -3.18
N MET A 200 6.61 23.57 -2.90
CA MET A 200 6.11 23.10 -1.60
C MET A 200 7.23 23.02 -0.57
N ALA A 201 6.91 23.43 0.67
CA ALA A 201 7.79 23.20 1.81
C ALA A 201 7.85 21.70 2.14
N VAL A 202 9.05 21.14 2.16
CA VAL A 202 9.30 19.73 2.50
C VAL A 202 9.99 19.64 3.86
N ALA A 203 9.47 18.81 4.75
CA ALA A 203 10.14 18.48 6.00
C ALA A 203 11.16 17.35 5.76
N GLY A 204 12.45 17.68 5.82
CA GLY A 204 13.54 16.72 5.68
C GLY A 204 13.83 16.28 4.24
N GLU A 205 14.58 15.19 4.09
CA GLU A 205 14.95 14.63 2.78
C GLU A 205 13.78 13.85 2.16
N LEU A 206 13.61 14.00 0.84
CA LEU A 206 12.61 13.26 0.09
C LEU A 206 12.98 11.77 0.04
N ARG A 207 12.16 10.93 0.68
CA ARG A 207 12.31 9.47 0.59
C ARG A 207 11.39 8.89 -0.48
N PRO A 208 11.89 8.07 -1.42
CA PRO A 208 11.07 7.40 -2.42
C PRO A 208 10.26 6.25 -1.79
N ALA A 209 9.24 5.78 -2.50
CA ALA A 209 8.46 4.61 -2.13
C ALA A 209 8.53 3.52 -3.22
N PRO A 210 9.69 2.87 -3.42
CA PRO A 210 9.84 1.85 -4.46
C PRO A 210 8.90 0.67 -4.24
N LYS A 211 8.64 -0.07 -5.32
CA LYS A 211 7.84 -1.29 -5.25
C LYS A 211 8.49 -2.31 -4.30
N ILE A 212 7.66 -2.98 -3.50
CA ILE A 212 8.10 -4.03 -2.60
C ILE A 212 8.18 -5.36 -3.34
N PHE A 213 9.33 -6.00 -3.21
CA PHE A 213 9.63 -7.35 -3.69
C PHE A 213 9.90 -8.28 -2.52
N LYS A 214 9.91 -9.59 -2.76
CA LYS A 214 10.18 -10.59 -1.71
C LYS A 214 11.52 -10.29 -1.03
N GLU A 215 12.54 -9.94 -1.80
CA GLU A 215 13.90 -9.68 -1.33
C GLU A 215 13.94 -8.47 -0.39
N THR A 216 13.14 -7.43 -0.70
CA THR A 216 13.01 -6.23 0.15
C THR A 216 12.28 -6.47 1.47
N CYS A 217 11.66 -7.65 1.65
CA CYS A 217 10.95 -8.03 2.87
C CYS A 217 11.82 -8.83 3.86
N ARG A 218 13.12 -9.01 3.56
CA ARG A 218 14.03 -9.72 4.45
C ARG A 218 14.39 -8.86 5.65
N ILE A 219 14.20 -9.41 6.85
CA ILE A 219 14.55 -8.75 8.10
C ILE A 219 16.08 -8.71 8.25
N ASP A 220 16.59 -7.51 8.47
CA ASP A 220 17.96 -7.28 8.94
C ASP A 220 17.95 -7.15 10.48
N TRP A 221 18.46 -8.18 11.15
CA TRP A 221 18.55 -8.24 12.61
C TRP A 221 19.68 -7.38 13.20
N ASN A 222 20.57 -6.84 12.37
CA ASN A 222 21.59 -5.90 12.82
C ASN A 222 21.03 -4.49 13.09
N GLN A 223 19.74 -4.26 12.80
CA GLN A 223 19.07 -3.00 13.07
C GLN A 223 18.52 -2.92 14.51
N PRO A 224 18.41 -1.72 15.10
CA PRO A 224 17.80 -1.53 16.42
C PRO A 224 16.35 -2.03 16.52
N VAL A 225 15.89 -2.33 17.74
CA VAL A 225 14.54 -2.84 18.09
C VAL A 225 13.45 -2.06 17.36
N LYS A 226 13.49 -0.72 17.40
CA LYS A 226 12.46 0.11 16.74
C LYS A 226 12.45 -0.08 15.23
N ARG A 227 13.63 -0.13 14.59
CA ARG A 227 13.74 -0.31 13.13
C ARG A 227 13.22 -1.66 12.67
N VAL A 228 13.56 -2.74 13.39
CA VAL A 228 13.06 -4.08 13.07
C VAL A 228 11.55 -4.16 13.31
N TYR A 229 11.06 -3.58 14.40
CA TYR A 229 9.63 -3.51 14.70
C TYR A 229 8.84 -2.76 13.62
N ASP A 230 9.30 -1.57 13.23
CA ASP A 230 8.69 -0.75 12.18
C ASP A 230 8.71 -1.47 10.82
N PHE A 231 9.80 -2.17 10.51
CA PHE A 231 9.92 -2.99 9.31
C PHE A 231 8.90 -4.15 9.29
N ILE A 232 8.73 -4.86 10.41
CA ILE A 232 7.74 -5.95 10.52
C ILE A 232 6.32 -5.41 10.34
N ARG A 233 5.94 -4.36 11.09
CA ARG A 233 4.57 -3.83 11.04
C ARG A 233 4.27 -3.14 9.71
N GLY A 234 5.28 -2.57 9.05
CA GLY A 234 5.17 -1.94 7.72
C GLY A 234 4.98 -2.92 6.56
N LEU A 235 5.14 -4.22 6.82
CA LEU A 235 4.92 -5.30 5.85
C LEU A 235 3.78 -6.23 6.27
N SER A 236 3.07 -5.94 7.37
CA SER A 236 2.04 -6.81 7.94
C SER A 236 0.62 -6.32 7.65
N PRO A 237 -0.31 -7.20 7.22
CA PRO A 237 -0.18 -8.66 7.12
C PRO A 237 0.38 -9.15 5.77
N TYR A 238 0.47 -8.27 4.77
CA TYR A 238 0.98 -8.59 3.44
C TYR A 238 1.99 -7.53 2.99
N PRO A 239 3.15 -7.93 2.39
CA PRO A 239 3.58 -9.29 2.01
C PRO A 239 4.20 -10.15 3.12
N ALA A 240 4.28 -9.59 4.33
CA ALA A 240 4.98 -10.04 5.53
C ALA A 240 6.51 -9.97 5.41
N ALA A 241 7.13 -9.49 6.49
CA ALA A 241 8.56 -9.58 6.70
C ALA A 241 8.97 -11.05 6.87
N TRP A 242 10.19 -11.41 6.49
CA TRP A 242 10.69 -12.77 6.64
C TRP A 242 12.16 -12.82 7.04
N SER A 243 12.56 -13.92 7.68
CA SER A 243 13.96 -14.24 7.96
C SER A 243 14.21 -15.74 7.72
N GLU A 244 15.46 -16.17 7.84
CA GLU A 244 15.84 -17.58 7.81
C GLU A 244 16.05 -18.04 9.25
N LEU A 245 15.26 -19.01 9.70
CA LEU A 245 15.45 -19.71 10.98
C LEU A 245 16.43 -20.87 10.74
N VAL A 246 17.56 -20.85 11.44
CA VAL A 246 18.63 -21.83 11.32
C VAL A 246 18.63 -22.73 12.54
N ASN A 247 18.61 -24.04 12.31
CA ASN A 247 18.68 -25.05 13.37
C ASN A 247 20.15 -25.32 13.81
N PRO A 248 20.37 -26.08 14.90
CA PRO A 248 21.72 -26.40 15.37
C PRO A 248 22.57 -27.22 14.38
N GLU A 249 21.92 -27.92 13.45
CA GLU A 249 22.56 -28.71 12.39
C GLU A 249 22.96 -27.85 11.17
N GLY A 250 22.58 -26.57 11.16
CA GLY A 250 22.91 -25.61 10.10
C GLY A 250 21.87 -25.52 8.98
N GLU A 251 20.77 -26.25 9.06
CA GLU A 251 19.68 -26.17 8.08
C GLU A 251 18.85 -24.89 8.30
N ALA A 252 18.47 -24.25 7.19
CA ALA A 252 17.76 -22.97 7.21
C ALA A 252 16.37 -23.09 6.57
N VAL A 253 15.36 -22.54 7.24
CA VAL A 253 13.98 -22.44 6.72
C VAL A 253 13.48 -21.01 6.75
N VAL A 254 12.73 -20.60 5.72
CA VAL A 254 12.16 -19.24 5.66
C VAL A 254 10.96 -19.13 6.59
N VAL A 255 11.02 -18.21 7.55
CA VAL A 255 9.92 -17.90 8.46
C VAL A 255 9.41 -16.48 8.19
N LYS A 256 8.10 -16.34 8.01
CA LYS A 256 7.45 -15.02 7.95
C LYS A 256 7.07 -14.56 9.34
N ILE A 257 7.23 -13.28 9.62
CA ILE A 257 6.89 -12.64 10.89
C ILE A 257 5.85 -11.54 10.62
N PHE A 258 4.73 -11.58 11.34
CA PHE A 258 3.58 -10.70 11.12
C PHE A 258 3.36 -9.73 12.26
N GLU A 259 3.60 -10.16 13.49
CA GLU A 259 3.39 -9.34 14.69
C GLU A 259 4.57 -9.51 15.64
N SER A 260 4.95 -8.41 16.28
CA SER A 260 6.03 -8.38 17.26
C SER A 260 5.79 -7.29 18.30
N GLU A 261 6.57 -7.29 19.36
CA GLU A 261 6.66 -6.21 20.35
C GLU A 261 8.11 -5.79 20.55
N LYS A 262 8.28 -4.51 20.88
CA LYS A 262 9.57 -3.92 21.25
C LYS A 262 9.90 -4.29 22.69
N LEU A 263 11.09 -4.83 22.92
CA LEU A 263 11.60 -5.09 24.28
C LEU A 263 13.02 -4.53 24.42
N PRO A 264 13.17 -3.20 24.62
CA PRO A 264 14.48 -2.58 24.84
C PRO A 264 15.14 -3.15 26.09
N LYS A 265 16.35 -3.68 25.96
CA LYS A 265 17.06 -4.32 27.07
C LYS A 265 18.54 -4.50 26.73
N VAL A 266 19.42 -4.13 27.65
CA VAL A 266 20.86 -4.39 27.49
C VAL A 266 21.14 -5.90 27.53
N HIS A 267 21.93 -6.38 26.57
CA HIS A 267 22.43 -7.75 26.52
C HIS A 267 23.74 -7.83 25.73
N THR A 268 24.36 -9.01 25.72
CA THR A 268 25.61 -9.30 24.98
C THR A 268 25.44 -10.35 23.88
N LEU A 269 24.19 -10.78 23.63
CA LEU A 269 23.87 -11.73 22.56
C LEU A 269 24.09 -11.12 21.18
N ALA A 270 24.57 -11.93 20.24
CA ALA A 270 24.74 -11.53 18.85
C ALA A 270 23.37 -11.29 18.18
N PRO A 271 23.24 -10.33 17.25
CA PRO A 271 22.05 -10.14 16.43
C PRO A 271 21.53 -11.45 15.82
N GLY A 272 20.23 -11.68 15.91
CA GLY A 272 19.57 -12.91 15.46
C GLY A 272 19.57 -14.07 16.46
N SER A 273 20.26 -13.95 17.60
CA SER A 273 20.19 -14.97 18.67
C SER A 273 18.77 -15.10 19.21
N ILE A 274 18.34 -16.31 19.50
CA ILE A 274 17.00 -16.59 20.02
C ILE A 274 17.03 -16.76 21.54
N VAL A 275 16.06 -16.16 22.21
CA VAL A 275 15.74 -16.40 23.63
C VAL A 275 14.29 -16.86 23.71
N THR A 276 14.05 -18.02 24.32
CA THR A 276 12.72 -18.65 24.40
C THR A 276 12.61 -19.54 25.62
N ASP A 277 11.42 -19.67 26.21
CA ASP A 277 11.11 -20.71 27.19
C ASP A 277 10.61 -22.01 26.54
N GLY A 278 10.59 -22.07 25.20
CA GLY A 278 10.08 -23.19 24.42
C GLY A 278 8.58 -23.42 24.55
N LYS A 279 7.83 -22.47 25.14
CA LYS A 279 6.39 -22.63 25.42
C LYS A 279 5.54 -21.41 25.11
N ASN A 280 5.97 -20.22 25.55
CA ASN A 280 5.14 -19.02 25.55
C ASN A 280 5.72 -17.88 24.71
N PHE A 281 7.05 -17.72 24.65
CA PHE A 281 7.64 -16.56 23.97
C PHE A 281 8.81 -16.93 23.06
N LEU A 282 9.03 -16.09 22.05
CA LEU A 282 10.15 -16.17 21.12
C LEU A 282 10.70 -14.76 20.93
N ARG A 283 11.90 -14.52 21.44
CA ARG A 283 12.58 -13.23 21.35
C ARG A 283 13.80 -13.36 20.47
N VAL A 284 14.00 -12.40 19.58
CA VAL A 284 15.19 -12.32 18.73
C VAL A 284 16.02 -11.13 19.16
N ALA A 285 17.29 -11.37 19.48
CA ALA A 285 18.25 -10.35 19.91
C ALA A 285 18.61 -9.42 18.75
N VAL A 286 18.71 -8.12 19.05
CA VAL A 286 19.14 -7.04 18.17
C VAL A 286 20.00 -6.05 19.00
N PRO A 287 20.72 -5.07 18.43
CA PRO A 287 21.75 -4.32 19.19
C PRO A 287 21.31 -3.67 20.52
N ASP A 288 20.08 -3.16 20.61
CA ASP A 288 19.54 -2.41 21.77
C ASP A 288 18.40 -3.16 22.50
N GLY A 289 18.21 -4.46 22.25
CA GLY A 289 17.20 -5.25 22.94
C GLY A 289 16.69 -6.44 22.16
N PHE A 290 15.41 -6.75 22.35
CA PHE A 290 14.77 -7.89 21.72
C PHE A 290 13.53 -7.47 20.95
N VAL A 291 13.31 -8.17 19.85
CA VAL A 291 12.02 -8.20 19.15
C VAL A 291 11.29 -9.45 19.64
N ASN A 292 10.23 -9.26 20.41
CA ASN A 292 9.37 -10.35 20.87
C ASN A 292 8.41 -10.72 19.74
N VAL A 293 8.61 -11.86 19.11
CA VAL A 293 7.76 -12.34 18.01
C VAL A 293 6.44 -12.83 18.60
N LEU A 294 5.32 -12.30 18.12
CA LEU A 294 3.97 -12.67 18.57
C LEU A 294 3.25 -13.58 17.58
N SER A 295 3.49 -13.38 16.28
CA SER A 295 2.87 -14.18 15.23
C SER A 295 3.81 -14.40 14.04
N LEU A 296 3.86 -15.65 13.59
CA LEU A 296 4.78 -16.12 12.56
C LEU A 296 4.20 -17.27 11.73
N GLN A 297 4.84 -17.58 10.60
CA GLN A 297 4.46 -18.67 9.69
C GLN A 297 5.69 -19.40 9.18
N LEU A 298 5.76 -20.70 9.45
CA LEU A 298 6.74 -21.63 8.88
C LEU A 298 6.36 -22.02 7.43
N PRO A 299 7.31 -22.50 6.61
CA PRO A 299 7.04 -22.91 5.23
C PRO A 299 5.93 -23.96 5.14
N GLY A 300 4.94 -23.72 4.29
CA GLY A 300 3.82 -24.64 4.08
C GLY A 300 2.85 -24.78 5.28
N LYS A 301 3.03 -24.01 6.35
CA LYS A 301 2.16 -24.02 7.54
C LYS A 301 1.22 -22.81 7.56
N LYS A 302 0.22 -22.86 8.44
CA LYS A 302 -0.63 -21.69 8.72
C LYS A 302 0.15 -20.66 9.54
N ARG A 303 -0.26 -19.39 9.46
CA ARG A 303 0.14 -18.36 10.43
C ARG A 303 -0.39 -18.76 11.81
N LEU A 304 0.46 -18.69 12.83
CA LEU A 304 0.13 -19.04 14.21
C LEU A 304 0.60 -17.95 15.17
N LYS A 305 0.05 -17.96 16.39
CA LYS A 305 0.67 -17.26 17.52
C LYS A 305 1.92 -18.02 17.97
N THR A 306 2.84 -17.32 18.61
CA THR A 306 4.10 -17.91 19.08
C THR A 306 3.89 -19.10 20.01
N ASP A 307 3.00 -18.98 21.00
CA ASP A 307 2.71 -20.06 21.94
C ASP A 307 2.09 -21.29 21.25
N GLU A 308 1.18 -21.08 20.30
CA GLU A 308 0.60 -22.14 19.48
C GLU A 308 1.66 -22.88 18.67
N LEU A 309 2.60 -22.15 18.07
CA LEU A 309 3.71 -22.73 17.33
C LEU A 309 4.62 -23.56 18.24
N LEU A 310 4.99 -23.03 19.40
CA LEU A 310 5.92 -23.69 20.33
C LEU A 310 5.36 -25.00 20.93
N ARG A 311 4.03 -25.15 21.01
CA ARG A 311 3.39 -26.43 21.39
C ARG A 311 3.62 -27.56 20.38
N GLY A 312 3.80 -27.23 19.10
CA GLY A 312 3.93 -28.19 18.01
C GLY A 312 5.30 -28.21 17.32
N PHE A 313 6.16 -27.24 17.62
CA PHE A 313 7.49 -27.09 17.04
C PHE A 313 8.51 -26.83 18.13
N TYR A 314 9.42 -27.79 18.33
CA TYR A 314 10.44 -27.73 19.37
C TYR A 314 11.56 -26.77 18.97
N LEU A 315 11.38 -25.49 19.31
CA LEU A 315 12.33 -24.41 19.10
C LEU A 315 13.04 -24.10 20.43
N THR A 316 14.37 -24.11 20.39
CA THR A 316 15.23 -23.84 21.56
C THR A 316 16.18 -22.68 21.28
N GLU A 317 16.90 -22.22 22.30
CA GLU A 317 17.91 -21.17 22.17
C GLU A 317 19.14 -21.58 21.32
N ALA A 318 19.25 -22.87 20.96
CA ALA A 318 20.27 -23.34 20.02
C ALA A 318 19.95 -22.96 18.55
N PHE A 319 18.71 -22.55 18.26
CA PHE A 319 18.33 -21.97 16.98
C PHE A 319 18.76 -20.51 16.89
N LYS A 320 18.83 -19.97 15.68
CA LYS A 320 19.05 -18.53 15.44
C LYS A 320 18.29 -18.05 14.23
N MET A 321 17.91 -16.78 14.22
CA MET A 321 17.55 -16.09 12.99
C MET A 321 18.83 -15.62 12.31
N LYS A 322 18.93 -15.81 10.99
CA LYS A 322 20.10 -15.41 10.23
C LYS A 322 20.15 -13.89 10.10
N ALA A 323 21.13 -13.28 10.75
CA ALA A 323 21.53 -11.90 10.50
C ALA A 323 22.06 -11.75 9.06
N VAL A 324 21.82 -10.60 8.46
CA VAL A 324 22.17 -10.26 7.07
C VAL A 324 23.08 -9.06 7.07
#